data_AF-A0A1V4AW18-F1
#
_entry.id   AF-A0A1V4AW18-F1
#
_cell.length_a   1.000
_cell.length_b   1.000
_cell.length_c   1.000
_cell.angle_alpha   90.00
_cell.angle_beta   90.00
_cell.angle_gamma   90.00
#
_symmetry.space_group_name_H-M   'P 1'
#
loop_
_entity.id
_entity.type
_entity.pdbx_description
1 polymer ?
#
loop_
_entity_poly.entity_id
_entity_poly.type
_entity_poly.pdbx_seq_one_letter_code
_entity_poly.pdbx_strand_id
1 'polypeptide(L)'
;MYGLSYVRSMRRSPAIKKLKEHRLKPGLIVAHGSISDTADEPVIVKEMVRRAIKALGGLDKIVSRGDRVIIKPNIAWNQRPEFAANTNPYVVAALVELCREAGAGRVKVMDHTCSTNPEPSYRNSGIASAAQQAGAEVSFLNRNRFRDFPISD
;
A
#
# COMPACT_ATOMS: atom_id res chain seq x y z
N MET A 1 28.78 -27.78 -27.52
CA MET A 1 28.06 -26.50 -27.29
C MET A 1 27.52 -26.46 -25.86
N TYR A 2 28.41 -26.28 -24.87
CA TYR A 2 28.04 -26.13 -23.46
C TYR A 2 28.58 -24.76 -23.00
N GLY A 3 27.78 -23.70 -23.12
CA GLY A 3 28.31 -22.34 -22.88
C GLY A 3 27.28 -21.26 -22.55
N LEU A 4 26.02 -21.62 -22.25
CA LEU A 4 24.95 -20.63 -22.03
C LEU A 4 24.30 -20.67 -20.64
N SER A 5 24.71 -21.58 -19.74
CA SER A 5 24.14 -21.64 -18.38
C SER A 5 24.78 -20.67 -17.39
N TYR A 6 25.95 -20.09 -17.69
CA TYR A 6 26.70 -19.25 -16.74
C TYR A 6 26.25 -17.78 -16.70
N VAL A 7 25.43 -17.33 -17.65
CA VAL A 7 25.05 -15.91 -17.78
C VAL A 7 23.78 -15.55 -16.96
N ARG A 8 23.24 -16.47 -16.15
CA ARG A 8 21.90 -16.28 -15.55
C ARG A 8 21.84 -15.62 -14.16
N SER A 9 22.95 -15.28 -13.50
CA SER A 9 22.85 -14.86 -12.08
C SER A 9 23.55 -13.57 -11.66
N MET A 10 24.13 -12.77 -12.55
CA MET A 10 24.39 -11.36 -12.24
C MET A 10 23.10 -10.53 -12.34
N ARG A 11 22.05 -10.93 -11.60
CA ARG A 11 20.94 -10.03 -11.32
C ARG A 11 21.47 -8.99 -10.34
N ARG A 12 21.78 -7.81 -10.85
CA ARG A 12 22.11 -6.63 -10.03
C ARG A 12 21.14 -6.57 -8.86
N SER A 13 21.68 -6.47 -7.63
CA SER A 13 20.87 -6.17 -6.46
C SER A 13 20.00 -4.95 -6.77
N PRO A 14 18.69 -4.99 -6.50
CA PRO A 14 17.83 -3.85 -6.78
C PRO A 14 18.41 -2.64 -6.06
N ALA A 15 18.63 -1.54 -6.77
CA ALA A 15 19.01 -0.29 -6.13
C ALA A 15 17.88 0.12 -5.19
N ILE A 16 18.11 0.01 -3.87
CA ILE A 16 17.15 0.47 -2.87
C ILE A 16 17.03 1.99 -3.05
N LYS A 17 15.79 2.47 -3.15
CA LYS A 17 15.53 3.91 -3.23
C LYS A 17 16.12 4.55 -1.99
N LYS A 18 17.11 5.42 -2.17
CA LYS A 18 17.53 6.35 -1.12
C LYS A 18 16.41 7.37 -0.94
N LEU A 19 15.79 7.38 0.24
CA LEU A 19 14.77 8.36 0.56
C LEU A 19 15.42 9.74 0.56
N LYS A 20 14.74 10.72 -0.02
CA LYS A 20 15.16 12.12 0.07
C LYS A 20 15.02 12.54 1.53
N GLU A 21 15.88 13.45 1.98
CA GLU A 21 15.61 14.18 3.21
C GLU A 21 14.23 14.85 3.08
N HIS A 22 13.35 14.52 4.01
CA HIS A 22 11.99 15.03 4.01
C HIS A 22 11.76 15.88 5.26
N ARG A 23 10.95 16.92 5.12
CA ARG A 23 10.47 17.74 6.26
C ARG A 23 9.10 17.25 6.76
N LEU A 24 8.85 15.94 6.70
CA LEU A 24 7.66 15.37 7.33
C LEU A 24 7.70 15.72 8.82
N LYS A 25 6.56 16.17 9.35
CA LYS A 25 6.45 16.54 10.76
C LYS A 25 6.41 15.25 11.59
N PRO A 26 7.38 14.99 12.47
CA PRO A 26 7.24 13.90 13.42
C PRO A 26 6.09 14.23 14.38
N GLY A 27 5.26 13.24 14.71
CA GLY A 27 4.17 13.41 15.66
C GLY A 27 2.89 12.68 15.27
N LEU A 28 1.87 12.83 16.12
CA LEU A 28 0.53 12.30 15.91
C LEU A 28 -0.36 13.38 15.28
N ILE A 29 -0.99 13.03 14.15
CA ILE A 29 -2.04 13.85 13.54
C ILE A 29 -3.36 13.12 13.69
N VAL A 30 -4.39 13.83 14.17
CA VAL A 30 -5.75 13.33 14.25
C VAL A 30 -6.62 14.16 13.31
N ALA A 31 -7.27 13.51 12.34
CA ALA A 31 -8.21 14.14 11.43
C ALA A 31 -9.63 13.67 11.76
N HIS A 32 -10.51 14.62 12.09
CA HIS A 32 -11.90 14.32 12.45
C HIS A 32 -12.80 14.46 11.22
N GLY A 33 -13.63 13.44 10.96
CA GLY A 33 -14.70 13.49 9.97
C GLY A 33 -15.98 14.02 10.60
N SER A 34 -16.76 14.78 9.84
CA SER A 34 -18.11 15.17 10.23
C SER A 34 -19.09 14.19 9.59
N ILE A 35 -19.83 13.45 10.42
CA ILE A 35 -20.97 12.66 9.97
C ILE A 35 -22.15 13.63 9.96
N SER A 36 -22.37 14.33 8.85
CA SER A 36 -23.73 14.82 8.55
C SER A 36 -24.48 13.67 7.89
N ASP A 37 -25.77 13.52 8.18
CA ASP A 37 -26.64 12.39 7.78
C ASP A 37 -26.71 12.09 6.26
N THR A 38 -26.01 12.86 5.43
CA THR A 38 -26.02 12.81 3.97
C THR A 38 -24.67 12.47 3.32
N ALA A 39 -23.58 12.30 4.08
CA ALA A 39 -22.26 12.05 3.51
C ALA A 39 -21.89 10.55 3.48
N ASP A 40 -21.64 10.03 2.28
CA ASP A 40 -21.18 8.66 2.06
C ASP A 40 -19.85 8.39 2.81
N GLU A 41 -19.81 7.35 3.64
CA GLU A 41 -18.60 6.92 4.39
C GLU A 41 -17.30 6.96 3.55
N PRO A 42 -17.27 6.45 2.28
CA PRO A 42 -16.09 6.57 1.43
C PRO A 42 -15.56 8.00 1.28
N VAL A 43 -16.44 8.99 1.14
CA VAL A 43 -16.07 10.40 0.96
C VAL A 43 -15.45 10.94 2.25
N ILE A 44 -16.07 10.69 3.39
CA ILE A 44 -15.61 11.16 4.70
C ILE A 44 -14.23 10.55 5.00
N VAL A 45 -14.07 9.24 4.84
CA VAL A 45 -12.82 8.54 5.14
C VAL A 45 -11.70 9.00 4.22
N LYS A 46 -11.95 9.14 2.91
CA LYS A 46 -10.94 9.65 1.97
C LYS A 46 -10.49 11.06 2.33
N GLU A 47 -11.42 11.94 2.69
CA GLU A 47 -11.09 13.32 3.07
C GLU A 47 -10.29 13.37 4.39
N MET A 48 -10.66 12.55 5.39
CA MET A 48 -9.87 12.43 6.62
C MET A 48 -8.42 12.01 6.33
N VAL A 49 -8.21 11.01 5.47
CA VAL A 49 -6.87 10.56 5.10
C VAL A 49 -6.10 11.66 4.37
N ARG A 50 -6.72 12.34 3.40
CA ARG A 50 -6.09 13.46 2.68
C ARG A 50 -5.64 14.57 3.62
N ARG A 51 -6.49 14.98 4.56
CA ARG A 51 -6.16 15.99 5.58
C ARG A 51 -5.03 15.54 6.49
N ALA A 52 -5.06 14.30 6.96
CA ALA A 52 -4.01 13.76 7.82
C ALA A 52 -2.65 13.72 7.10
N ILE A 53 -2.61 13.19 5.87
CA ILE A 53 -1.39 13.11 5.07
C ILE A 53 -0.86 14.51 4.69
N LYS A 54 -1.75 15.46 4.36
CA LYS A 54 -1.37 16.85 4.11
C LYS A 54 -0.74 17.49 5.36
N ALA A 55 -1.32 17.27 6.54
CA ALA A 55 -0.79 17.80 7.80
C ALA A 55 0.57 17.20 8.19
N LEU A 56 0.84 15.94 7.80
CA LEU A 56 2.16 15.31 7.93
C LEU A 56 3.22 15.90 6.98
N GLY A 57 2.79 16.64 5.95
CA GLY A 57 3.68 17.32 4.99
C GLY A 57 3.46 16.94 3.53
N GLY A 58 2.53 16.02 3.25
CA GLY A 58 2.20 15.56 1.90
C GLY A 58 2.95 14.29 1.47
N LEU A 59 2.28 13.46 0.68
CA LEU A 59 2.84 12.19 0.21
C LEU A 59 3.92 12.37 -0.89
N ASP A 60 3.90 13.52 -1.57
CA ASP A 60 4.90 13.96 -2.57
C ASP A 60 6.32 14.09 -1.99
N LYS A 61 6.46 14.14 -0.65
CA LYS A 61 7.76 14.15 0.02
C LYS A 61 8.46 12.80 0.01
N ILE A 62 7.70 11.70 -0.10
CA ILE A 62 8.24 10.33 -0.07
C ILE A 62 7.97 9.57 -1.37
N VAL A 63 6.93 9.93 -2.11
CA VAL A 63 6.62 9.40 -3.45
C VAL A 63 7.10 10.40 -4.50
N SER A 64 7.78 9.91 -5.52
CA SER A 64 8.29 10.67 -6.65
C SER A 64 7.76 10.10 -7.98
N ARG A 65 7.77 10.94 -9.01
CA ARG A 65 7.32 10.55 -10.35
C ARG A 65 8.03 9.27 -10.83
N GLY A 66 7.24 8.28 -11.24
CA GLY A 66 7.74 6.99 -11.74
C GLY A 66 8.01 5.95 -10.66
N ASP A 67 7.85 6.28 -9.38
CA ASP A 67 8.06 5.33 -8.29
C ASP A 67 7.14 4.11 -8.42
N ARG A 68 7.67 2.98 -7.92
CA ARG A 68 6.92 1.75 -7.68
C ARG A 68 6.64 1.66 -6.19
N VAL A 69 5.40 1.92 -5.81
CA VAL A 69 4.96 1.96 -4.42
C VAL A 69 4.25 0.65 -4.05
N ILE A 70 4.60 0.10 -2.89
CA ILE A 70 3.83 -0.97 -2.25
C ILE A 70 3.16 -0.37 -1.02
N ILE A 71 1.83 -0.52 -0.94
CA ILE A 71 1.06 -0.24 0.26
C ILE A 71 0.79 -1.58 0.94
N LYS A 72 1.21 -1.70 2.20
CA LYS A 72 1.02 -2.90 3.04
C LYS A 72 -0.02 -2.66 4.13
N PRO A 73 -1.32 -2.70 3.82
CA PRO A 73 -2.37 -2.58 4.84
C PRO A 73 -2.36 -3.82 5.75
N ASN A 74 -3.23 -3.83 6.75
CA ASN A 74 -3.58 -5.05 7.49
C ASN A 74 -4.74 -5.75 6.75
N ILE A 75 -4.50 -6.93 6.20
CA ILE A 75 -5.49 -7.83 5.54
C ILE A 75 -5.41 -9.22 6.19
N ALA A 76 -5.15 -9.29 7.49
CA ALA A 76 -4.87 -10.54 8.20
C ALA A 76 -6.05 -11.52 8.17
N TRP A 77 -7.28 -11.01 8.25
CA TRP A 77 -8.47 -11.80 8.59
C TRP A 77 -9.47 -11.90 7.45
N ASN A 78 -10.12 -13.06 7.32
CA ASN A 78 -11.28 -13.25 6.45
C ASN A 78 -12.53 -12.65 7.10
N GLN A 79 -12.58 -11.32 7.16
CA GLN A 79 -13.64 -10.56 7.83
C GLN A 79 -14.12 -9.43 6.94
N ARG A 80 -15.41 -9.12 7.06
CA ARG A 80 -16.03 -8.00 6.35
C ARG A 80 -15.65 -6.66 7.01
N PRO A 81 -15.74 -5.51 6.29
CA PRO A 81 -15.34 -4.20 6.81
C PRO A 81 -16.03 -3.81 8.12
N GLU A 82 -17.29 -4.24 8.32
CA GLU A 82 -18.11 -3.84 9.47
C GLU A 82 -17.55 -4.36 10.80
N PHE A 83 -16.69 -5.38 10.77
CA PHE A 83 -16.04 -5.93 11.96
C PHE A 83 -14.74 -5.21 12.33
N ALA A 84 -14.25 -4.29 11.49
CA ALA A 84 -13.03 -3.51 11.73
C ALA A 84 -11.76 -4.34 12.08
N ALA A 85 -11.71 -5.63 11.68
CA ALA A 85 -10.57 -6.51 11.94
C ALA A 85 -9.35 -6.21 11.04
N ASN A 86 -9.60 -5.61 9.88
CA ASN A 86 -8.62 -5.23 8.86
C ASN A 86 -8.58 -3.70 8.69
N THR A 87 -7.60 -3.17 7.96
CA THR A 87 -7.61 -1.75 7.59
C THR A 87 -8.88 -1.41 6.80
N ASN A 88 -9.51 -0.28 7.09
CA ASN A 88 -10.71 0.16 6.35
C ASN A 88 -10.37 0.29 4.84
N PRO A 89 -11.19 -0.28 3.93
CA PRO A 89 -10.91 -0.29 2.49
C PRO A 89 -10.79 1.12 1.88
N TYR A 90 -11.53 2.10 2.39
CA TYR A 90 -11.50 3.47 1.88
C TYR A 90 -10.22 4.21 2.30
N VAL A 91 -9.61 3.85 3.43
CA VAL A 91 -8.27 4.34 3.79
C VAL A 91 -7.24 3.86 2.78
N VAL A 92 -7.30 2.58 2.38
CA VAL A 92 -6.39 2.03 1.38
C VAL A 92 -6.59 2.70 0.03
N ALA A 93 -7.84 2.87 -0.42
CA ALA A 93 -8.16 3.57 -1.67
C ALA A 93 -7.62 5.02 -1.66
N ALA A 94 -7.81 5.77 -0.57
CA ALA A 94 -7.29 7.13 -0.44
C ALA A 94 -5.77 7.19 -0.59
N LEU A 95 -5.04 6.24 0.03
CA LEU A 95 -3.58 6.17 -0.07
C LEU A 95 -3.12 5.80 -1.49
N VAL A 96 -3.86 4.92 -2.19
CA VAL A 96 -3.58 4.61 -3.60
C VAL A 96 -3.72 5.86 -4.46
N GLU A 97 -4.82 6.59 -4.32
CA GLU A 97 -5.08 7.84 -5.07
C GLU A 97 -3.97 8.86 -4.80
N LEU A 98 -3.62 9.11 -3.53
CA LEU A 98 -2.55 10.03 -3.15
C LEU A 98 -1.18 9.62 -3.73
N CYS A 99 -0.88 8.32 -3.80
CA CYS A 99 0.35 7.85 -4.44
C CYS A 99 0.35 8.15 -5.95
N ARG A 100 -0.78 7.92 -6.63
CA ARG A 100 -0.95 8.20 -8.05
C ARG A 100 -0.84 9.70 -8.33
N GLU A 101 -1.49 10.54 -7.53
CA GLU A 101 -1.42 12.00 -7.60
C GLU A 101 0.01 12.53 -7.39
N ALA A 102 0.78 11.92 -6.49
CA ALA A 102 2.21 12.20 -6.32
C ALA A 102 3.10 11.71 -7.49
N GLY A 103 2.51 11.07 -8.50
CA GLY A 103 3.18 10.65 -9.72
C GLY A 103 3.72 9.22 -9.72
N ALA A 104 3.31 8.36 -8.77
CA ALA A 104 3.72 6.96 -8.77
C ALA A 104 3.39 6.29 -10.11
N GLY A 105 4.40 5.69 -10.74
CA GLY A 105 4.22 4.95 -12.00
C GLY A 105 3.45 3.66 -11.79
N ARG A 106 3.57 3.05 -10.60
CA ARG A 106 2.85 1.85 -10.21
C ARG A 106 2.57 1.86 -8.71
N VAL A 107 1.34 1.53 -8.33
CA VAL A 107 0.95 1.32 -6.93
C VAL A 107 0.44 -0.11 -6.80
N LYS A 108 0.91 -0.81 -5.78
CA LYS A 108 0.56 -2.20 -5.51
C LYS A 108 0.11 -2.36 -4.07
N VAL A 109 -0.98 -3.08 -3.85
CA VAL A 109 -1.47 -3.43 -2.51
C VAL A 109 -1.24 -4.91 -2.27
N MET A 110 -0.56 -5.22 -1.17
CA MET A 110 -0.32 -6.60 -0.74
C MET A 110 0.03 -6.68 0.75
N ASP A 111 -0.36 -7.77 1.38
CA ASP A 111 -0.12 -8.12 2.77
C ASP A 111 0.05 -9.63 2.97
N HIS A 112 0.62 -10.03 4.11
CA HIS A 112 0.75 -11.42 4.53
C HIS A 112 -0.38 -11.80 5.48
N THR A 113 -1.35 -12.56 4.96
CA THR A 113 -2.54 -12.95 5.73
C THR A 113 -2.24 -14.04 6.77
N CYS A 114 -3.09 -14.18 7.78
CA CYS A 114 -3.00 -15.29 8.73
C CYS A 114 -3.48 -16.65 8.15
N SER A 115 -4.23 -16.61 7.04
CA SER A 115 -4.71 -17.80 6.34
C SER A 115 -3.68 -18.31 5.32
N THR A 116 -3.66 -19.64 5.10
CA THR A 116 -2.90 -20.26 4.00
C THR A 116 -3.46 -19.87 2.63
N ASN A 117 -4.80 -19.74 2.52
CA ASN A 117 -5.44 -19.14 1.35
C ASN A 117 -5.73 -17.65 1.63
N PRO A 118 -4.99 -16.72 1.01
CA PRO A 118 -5.15 -15.29 1.28
C PRO A 118 -6.38 -14.67 0.60
N GLU A 119 -6.90 -15.27 -0.48
CA GLU A 119 -7.91 -14.66 -1.34
C GLU A 119 -9.19 -14.22 -0.58
N PRO A 120 -9.77 -15.03 0.34
CA PRO A 120 -10.94 -14.61 1.09
C PRO A 120 -10.72 -13.34 1.93
N SER A 121 -9.54 -13.19 2.56
CA SER A 121 -9.23 -11.99 3.34
C SER A 121 -9.19 -10.74 2.47
N TYR A 122 -8.63 -10.84 1.26
CA TYR A 122 -8.57 -9.72 0.31
C TYR A 122 -9.95 -9.37 -0.27
N ARG A 123 -10.74 -10.38 -0.60
CA ARG A 123 -12.07 -10.21 -1.19
C ARG A 123 -13.08 -9.70 -0.17
N ASN A 124 -13.22 -10.37 0.97
CA ASN A 124 -14.27 -10.09 1.93
C ASN A 124 -14.01 -8.83 2.75
N SER A 125 -12.75 -8.43 2.95
CA SER A 125 -12.42 -7.13 3.55
C SER A 125 -12.75 -5.93 2.65
N GLY A 126 -13.12 -6.15 1.39
CA GLY A 126 -13.34 -5.09 0.40
C GLY A 126 -12.08 -4.35 -0.04
N ILE A 127 -10.93 -4.60 0.59
CA ILE A 127 -9.67 -3.87 0.32
C ILE A 127 -9.20 -4.10 -1.11
N ALA A 128 -9.31 -5.33 -1.63
CA ALA A 128 -8.89 -5.61 -3.01
C ALA A 128 -9.70 -4.80 -4.03
N SER A 129 -11.03 -4.81 -3.89
CA SER A 129 -11.93 -4.08 -4.78
C SER A 129 -11.68 -2.56 -4.70
N ALA A 130 -11.62 -2.00 -3.50
CA ALA A 130 -11.39 -0.57 -3.30
C ALA A 130 -10.02 -0.12 -3.84
N ALA A 131 -8.96 -0.91 -3.61
CA ALA A 131 -7.63 -0.62 -4.14
C ALA A 131 -7.58 -0.68 -5.67
N GLN A 132 -8.22 -1.69 -6.29
CA GLN A 132 -8.28 -1.82 -7.75
C GLN A 132 -9.05 -0.66 -8.40
N GLN A 133 -10.20 -0.27 -7.83
CA GLN A 133 -10.97 0.88 -8.31
C GLN A 133 -10.19 2.19 -8.19
N ALA A 134 -9.37 2.34 -7.15
CA ALA A 134 -8.43 3.47 -7.00
C ALA A 134 -7.22 3.39 -7.96
N GLY A 135 -7.09 2.32 -8.74
CA GLY A 135 -6.05 2.14 -9.74
C GLY A 135 -4.78 1.47 -9.23
N ALA A 136 -4.82 0.73 -8.12
CA ALA A 136 -3.72 -0.14 -7.71
C ALA A 136 -3.83 -1.53 -8.33
N GLU A 137 -2.68 -2.19 -8.41
CA GLU A 137 -2.65 -3.64 -8.61
C GLU A 137 -2.74 -4.34 -7.25
N VAL A 138 -3.48 -5.44 -7.20
CA VAL A 138 -3.58 -6.28 -6.00
C VAL A 138 -2.92 -7.62 -6.30
N SER A 139 -2.08 -8.10 -5.40
CA SER A 139 -1.52 -9.45 -5.52
C SER A 139 -1.27 -10.07 -4.17
N PHE A 140 -1.30 -11.39 -4.12
CA PHE A 140 -0.92 -12.14 -2.94
C PHE A 140 0.60 -12.34 -2.82
N LEU A 141 1.07 -12.52 -1.59
CA LEU A 141 2.43 -12.99 -1.36
C LEU A 141 2.58 -14.43 -1.84
N ASN A 142 3.51 -14.66 -2.75
CA ASN A 142 3.87 -15.99 -3.23
C ASN A 142 5.17 -16.41 -2.56
N ARG A 143 5.11 -17.41 -1.68
CA ARG A 143 6.26 -17.94 -0.93
C ARG A 143 7.39 -18.42 -1.85
N ASN A 144 7.08 -18.91 -3.05
CA ASN A 144 8.08 -19.34 -4.03
C ASN A 144 8.92 -18.17 -4.59
N ARG A 145 8.54 -16.92 -4.31
CA ARG A 145 9.28 -15.73 -4.70
C ARG A 145 10.09 -15.13 -3.55
N PHE A 146 10.04 -15.73 -2.36
CA PHE A 146 10.78 -15.25 -1.21
C PHE A 146 12.26 -15.53 -1.43
N ARG A 147 13.09 -14.65 -0.91
CA ARG A 147 14.54 -14.72 -1.02
C ARG A 147 15.12 -14.27 0.31
N ASP A 148 16.13 -14.99 0.76
CA ASP A 148 16.93 -14.54 1.89
C ASP A 148 17.61 -13.22 1.48
N PHE A 149 17.49 -12.23 2.35
CA PHE A 149 18.08 -10.92 2.16
C PHE A 149 18.85 -10.56 3.43
N PRO A 150 20.19 -10.51 3.38
CA PRO A 150 20.97 -10.11 4.54
C PRO A 150 20.71 -8.63 4.83
N ILE A 151 20.27 -8.33 6.04
CA ILE A 151 20.19 -6.96 6.56
C ILE A 151 21.53 -6.72 7.26
N SER A 152 22.33 -5.80 6.73
CA SER A 152 23.55 -5.38 7.38
C SER A 152 23.22 -4.64 8.68
N ASP A 153 23.98 -4.95 9.73
CA ASP A 153 23.94 -4.25 11.02
C ASP A 153 24.31 -2.75 10.88
#